data_AF-A0ABD5BC50-F1
#
_entry.id   AF-A0ABD5BC50-F1
#
_cell.length_a   1.000
_cell.length_b   1.000
_cell.length_c   1.000
_cell.angle_alpha   90.00
_cell.angle_beta   90.00
_cell.angle_gamma   90.00
#
_symmetry.space_group_name_H-M   'P 1'
#
loop_
_entity.id
_entity.type
_entity.pdbx_description
1 polymer ?
#
loop_
_entity_poly.entity_id
_entity_poly.type
_entity_poly.pdbx_seq_one_letter_code
_entity_poly.pdbx_strand_id
1 'polypeptide(L)'
;MILAVIGVALAGYNSIKEERISMPKGIIIPACIAVIFSIICLISIDINHSDDYSYASYIVSFFVWLGGAYAVCMTIKRVHGVVDFKLLTYYLAGVCLSQCILALMIDNIPVLQRLVDSVVRQGQEFLQEVDRLYGIGASLDPAGVRFSLVLIMIAGLLGNDEETRRNNLAITLLLIAFFTIAVVGNMISRTTIIGLGCAVVYFVISSGLFKVLIKYDAIKLGVLFAILLLSAIVISVYLYNSSDAFYNYSRFAFEGFFNWAEKGEWRTSSTDKLNREMWIWPQDQRTWIIGSGLFDDFIYSTDVGYCRFILYCGLVGFSVFAFLFVYLGAFFAAKIPKYRIMFLIFIGLTFVVWLKVATDIFFIYALFFCLDQFITPTKEEISYEDSI
;
A
#
# COMPACT_ATOMS: atom_id res chain seq x y z
N MET A 1 -5.28 2.44 16.26
CA MET A 1 -5.50 1.77 17.56
C MET A 1 -6.97 1.51 17.88
N ILE A 2 -7.86 2.52 17.87
CA ILE A 2 -9.30 2.32 18.18
C ILE A 2 -9.95 1.20 17.36
N LEU A 3 -9.71 1.19 16.05
CA LEU A 3 -10.25 0.16 15.15
C LEU A 3 -9.76 -1.25 15.48
N ALA A 4 -8.52 -1.39 15.97
CA ALA A 4 -7.96 -2.66 16.39
C ALA A 4 -8.63 -3.18 17.67
N VAL A 5 -8.88 -2.31 18.64
CA VAL A 5 -9.63 -2.65 19.86
C VAL A 5 -11.04 -3.12 19.52
N ILE A 6 -11.73 -2.39 18.63
CA ILE A 6 -13.04 -2.80 18.11
C ILE A 6 -12.93 -4.16 17.42
N GLY A 7 -11.91 -4.38 16.61
CA GLY A 7 -11.67 -5.65 15.93
C GLY A 7 -11.46 -6.82 16.87
N VAL A 8 -10.66 -6.66 17.92
CA VAL A 8 -10.45 -7.68 18.95
C VAL A 8 -11.76 -7.97 19.69
N ALA A 9 -12.53 -6.94 20.06
CA ALA A 9 -13.83 -7.11 20.71
C ALA A 9 -14.82 -7.87 19.81
N LEU A 10 -14.85 -7.53 18.51
CA LEU A 10 -15.68 -8.21 17.51
C LEU A 10 -15.24 -9.67 17.30
N ALA A 11 -13.93 -9.93 17.25
CA ALA A 11 -13.40 -11.28 17.12
C ALA A 11 -13.77 -12.15 18.32
N GLY A 12 -13.66 -11.59 19.54
CA GLY A 12 -14.11 -12.25 20.77
C GLY A 12 -15.61 -12.57 20.74
N TYR A 13 -16.44 -11.58 20.40
CA TYR A 13 -17.90 -11.77 20.30
C TYR A 13 -18.29 -12.85 19.27
N ASN A 14 -17.71 -12.81 18.08
CA ASN A 14 -18.00 -13.79 17.03
C ASN A 14 -17.49 -15.20 17.43
N SER A 15 -16.32 -15.30 18.06
CA SER A 15 -15.78 -16.60 18.51
C SER A 15 -16.68 -17.26 19.57
N ILE A 16 -17.30 -16.45 20.44
CA ILE A 16 -18.29 -16.93 21.43
C ILE A 16 -19.57 -17.37 20.72
N LYS A 17 -20.05 -16.59 19.76
CA LYS A 17 -21.31 -16.87 19.04
C LYS A 17 -21.21 -18.11 18.14
N GLU A 18 -20.07 -18.34 17.51
CA GLU A 18 -19.84 -19.43 16.56
C GLU A 18 -19.26 -20.69 17.22
N GLU A 19 -18.97 -20.64 18.53
CA GLU A 19 -18.30 -21.69 19.32
C GLU A 19 -17.00 -22.23 18.69
N ARG A 20 -16.41 -21.46 17.78
CA ARG A 20 -15.22 -21.82 17.00
C ARG A 20 -14.34 -20.59 16.84
N ILE A 21 -13.05 -20.76 17.04
CA ILE A 21 -12.06 -19.73 16.75
C ILE A 21 -11.80 -19.76 15.24
N SER A 22 -12.44 -18.85 14.49
CA SER A 22 -12.28 -18.74 13.04
C SER A 22 -10.99 -18.00 12.65
N MET A 23 -9.85 -18.31 13.28
CA MET A 23 -8.57 -17.75 12.84
C MET A 23 -8.03 -18.58 11.67
N PRO A 24 -7.68 -17.94 10.53
CA PRO A 24 -7.07 -18.67 9.43
C PRO A 24 -5.70 -19.20 9.88
N LYS A 25 -5.52 -20.52 9.81
CA LYS A 25 -4.29 -21.24 10.20
C LYS A 25 -3.01 -20.62 9.58
N GLY A 26 -3.15 -19.97 8.41
CA GLY A 26 -2.08 -19.26 7.71
C GLY A 26 -1.47 -18.04 8.43
N ILE A 27 -2.08 -17.53 9.51
CA ILE A 27 -1.54 -16.39 10.28
C ILE A 27 -0.38 -16.82 11.20
N ILE A 28 -0.32 -18.09 11.59
CA ILE A 28 0.63 -18.59 12.61
C ILE A 28 2.08 -18.36 12.19
N ILE A 29 2.45 -18.73 10.96
CA ILE A 29 3.83 -18.60 10.48
C ILE A 29 4.26 -17.13 10.39
N PRO A 30 3.50 -16.21 9.75
CA PRO A 30 3.79 -14.77 9.78
C PRO A 30 3.92 -14.20 11.20
N ALA A 31 3.06 -14.62 12.13
CA ALA A 31 3.14 -14.20 13.52
C ALA A 31 4.43 -14.67 14.19
N CYS A 32 4.85 -15.92 13.97
CA CYS A 32 6.13 -16.44 14.44
C CYS A 32 7.33 -15.65 13.88
N ILE A 33 7.32 -15.33 12.58
CA ILE A 33 8.37 -14.52 11.95
C ILE A 33 8.40 -13.11 12.56
N ALA A 34 7.23 -12.50 12.79
CA ALA A 34 7.11 -11.20 13.43
C ALA A 34 7.63 -11.20 14.89
N VAL A 35 7.36 -12.27 15.65
CA VAL A 35 7.94 -12.46 17.00
C VAL A 35 9.45 -12.55 16.94
N ILE A 36 10.01 -13.37 16.04
CA ILE A 36 11.46 -13.50 15.87
C ILE A 36 12.08 -12.14 15.52
N PHE A 37 11.47 -11.40 14.59
CA PHE A 37 11.92 -10.06 14.22
C PHE A 37 11.89 -9.10 15.42
N SER A 38 10.79 -9.05 16.18
CA SER A 38 10.69 -8.25 17.40
C SER A 38 11.76 -8.60 18.44
N ILE A 39 12.06 -9.89 18.63
CA ILE A 39 13.13 -10.34 19.54
C ILE A 39 14.50 -9.85 19.05
N ILE A 40 14.80 -9.95 17.75
CA ILE A 40 16.06 -9.45 17.19
C ILE A 40 16.21 -7.94 17.42
N CYS A 41 15.14 -7.18 17.22
CA CYS A 41 15.13 -5.74 17.52
C CYS A 41 15.33 -5.46 19.01
N LEU A 42 14.69 -6.21 19.91
CA LEU A 42 14.90 -6.09 21.35
C LEU A 42 16.35 -6.37 21.76
N ILE A 43 16.97 -7.41 21.18
CA ILE A 43 18.38 -7.73 21.42
C ILE A 43 19.28 -6.58 20.94
N SER A 44 18.99 -5.97 19.79
CA SER A 44 19.74 -4.81 19.29
C SER A 44 19.67 -3.62 20.24
N ILE A 45 18.47 -3.31 20.75
CA ILE A 45 18.26 -2.22 21.71
C ILE A 45 19.02 -2.49 23.02
N ASP A 46 18.87 -3.68 23.60
CA ASP A 46 19.48 -4.06 24.87
C ASP A 46 21.02 -4.01 24.80
N ILE A 47 21.59 -4.59 23.74
CA ILE A 47 23.03 -4.60 23.51
C ILE A 47 23.59 -3.19 23.31
N ASN A 48 22.84 -2.30 22.64
CA ASN A 48 23.29 -0.94 22.36
C ASN A 48 22.85 0.09 23.41
N HIS A 49 22.16 -0.34 24.47
CA HIS A 49 21.61 0.52 25.53
C HIS A 49 20.78 1.70 24.96
N SER A 50 19.97 1.40 23.94
CA SER A 50 19.00 2.33 23.37
C SER A 50 17.66 2.19 24.08
N ASP A 51 16.78 3.19 23.96
CA ASP A 51 15.41 3.17 24.49
C ASP A 51 14.34 3.23 23.37
N ASP A 52 14.72 2.92 22.13
CA ASP A 52 13.82 3.03 20.97
C ASP A 52 13.10 1.73 20.60
N TYR A 53 11.85 1.62 21.05
CA TYR A 53 10.99 0.45 20.88
C TYR A 53 10.21 0.41 19.56
N SER A 54 10.51 1.27 18.57
CA SER A 54 9.74 1.45 17.34
C SER A 54 9.43 0.14 16.60
N TYR A 55 10.42 -0.73 16.40
CA TYR A 55 10.23 -2.05 15.77
C TYR A 55 10.47 -3.23 16.72
N ALA A 56 11.02 -3.01 17.92
CA ALA A 56 10.98 -4.03 18.98
C ALA A 56 9.55 -4.42 19.36
N SER A 57 8.62 -3.46 19.33
CA SER A 57 7.19 -3.72 19.52
C SER A 57 6.44 -4.09 18.23
N TYR A 58 7.14 -4.48 17.15
CA TYR A 58 6.52 -4.78 15.85
C TYR A 58 5.43 -5.86 15.93
N ILE A 59 5.56 -6.86 16.80
CA ILE A 59 4.49 -7.85 17.04
C ILE A 59 3.17 -7.21 17.51
N VAL A 60 3.24 -6.13 18.30
CA VAL A 60 2.05 -5.36 18.70
C VAL A 60 1.45 -4.68 17.47
N SER A 61 2.27 -4.01 16.67
CA SER A 61 1.84 -3.40 15.40
C SER A 61 1.20 -4.41 14.46
N PHE A 62 1.77 -5.61 14.33
CA PHE A 62 1.23 -6.72 13.55
C PHE A 62 -0.20 -7.08 14.00
N PHE A 63 -0.42 -7.30 15.29
CA PHE A 63 -1.77 -7.61 15.80
C PHE A 63 -2.73 -6.41 15.76
N VAL A 64 -2.22 -5.19 15.89
CA VAL A 64 -3.03 -3.97 15.73
C VAL A 64 -3.55 -3.85 14.30
N TRP A 65 -2.70 -4.09 13.29
CA TRP A 65 -3.13 -4.09 11.90
C TRP A 65 -4.10 -5.23 11.60
N LEU A 66 -3.85 -6.43 12.13
CA LEU A 66 -4.74 -7.57 11.98
C LEU A 66 -6.12 -7.33 12.62
N GLY A 67 -6.15 -6.79 13.84
CA GLY A 67 -7.39 -6.42 14.51
C GLY A 67 -8.16 -5.35 13.73
N GLY A 68 -7.46 -4.32 13.25
CA GLY A 68 -8.06 -3.27 12.41
C GLY A 68 -8.66 -3.85 11.12
N ALA A 69 -7.93 -4.71 10.44
CA ALA A 69 -8.39 -5.41 9.24
C ALA A 69 -9.63 -6.26 9.52
N TYR A 70 -9.63 -7.02 10.62
CA TYR A 70 -10.78 -7.82 11.03
C TYR A 70 -12.03 -6.97 11.26
N ALA A 71 -11.90 -5.82 11.94
CA ALA A 71 -13.02 -4.91 12.15
C ALA A 71 -13.62 -4.40 10.83
N VAL A 72 -12.77 -4.02 9.87
CA VAL A 72 -13.19 -3.54 8.54
C VAL A 72 -13.91 -4.65 7.78
N CYS A 73 -13.27 -5.81 7.64
CA CYS A 73 -13.84 -6.93 6.92
C CYS A 73 -15.15 -7.41 7.56
N MET A 74 -15.23 -7.52 8.89
CA MET A 74 -16.47 -7.91 9.55
C MET A 74 -17.59 -6.88 9.36
N THR A 75 -17.27 -5.58 9.32
CA THR A 75 -18.26 -4.53 9.04
C THR A 75 -18.78 -4.66 7.61
N ILE A 76 -17.90 -4.89 6.64
CA ILE A 76 -18.28 -5.17 5.25
C ILE A 76 -19.16 -6.43 5.18
N LYS A 77 -18.79 -7.50 5.89
CA LYS A 77 -19.54 -8.76 5.95
C LYS A 77 -20.94 -8.57 6.50
N ARG A 78 -21.11 -7.72 7.51
CA ARG A 78 -22.44 -7.41 8.08
C ARG A 78 -23.36 -6.71 7.10
N VAL A 79 -22.81 -5.89 6.20
CA VAL A 79 -23.60 -5.15 5.20
C VAL A 79 -23.90 -6.01 3.98
N HIS A 80 -22.95 -6.81 3.50
CA HIS A 80 -23.05 -7.54 2.22
C HIS A 80 -23.20 -9.05 2.35
N GLY A 81 -23.13 -9.61 3.56
CA GLY A 81 -23.19 -11.05 3.84
C GLY A 81 -21.88 -11.81 3.60
N VAL A 82 -21.06 -11.37 2.64
CA VAL A 82 -19.76 -11.98 2.28
C VAL A 82 -18.68 -10.90 2.13
N VAL A 83 -17.42 -11.31 2.27
CA VAL A 83 -16.25 -10.44 2.03
C VAL A 83 -15.27 -11.15 1.11
N ASP A 84 -15.23 -10.70 -0.13
CA ASP A 84 -14.33 -11.20 -1.15
C ASP A 84 -13.34 -10.11 -1.63
N PHE A 85 -12.39 -10.52 -2.48
CA PHE A 85 -11.40 -9.61 -3.04
C PHE A 85 -12.01 -8.46 -3.86
N LYS A 86 -13.11 -8.74 -4.58
CA LYS A 86 -13.81 -7.76 -5.41
C LYS A 86 -14.40 -6.64 -4.56
N LEU A 87 -15.16 -6.99 -3.52
CA LEU A 87 -15.78 -6.03 -2.62
C LEU A 87 -14.73 -5.22 -1.85
N LEU A 88 -13.67 -5.87 -1.35
CA LEU A 88 -12.56 -5.17 -0.70
C LEU A 88 -11.94 -4.11 -1.63
N THR A 89 -11.69 -4.48 -2.89
CA THR A 89 -11.10 -3.56 -3.88
C THR A 89 -12.02 -2.38 -4.17
N TYR A 90 -13.35 -2.58 -4.27
CA TYR A 90 -14.30 -1.47 -4.43
C TYR A 90 -14.28 -0.50 -3.25
N TYR A 91 -14.27 -1.01 -2.02
CA TYR A 91 -14.20 -0.16 -0.83
C TYR A 91 -12.88 0.62 -0.78
N LEU A 92 -11.75 -0.03 -1.02
CA LEU A 92 -10.44 0.64 -0.99
C LEU A 92 -10.30 1.66 -2.13
N ALA A 93 -10.78 1.35 -3.34
CA ALA A 93 -10.81 2.29 -4.45
C ALA A 93 -11.68 3.52 -4.13
N GLY A 94 -12.86 3.31 -3.53
CA GLY A 94 -13.74 4.39 -3.08
C GLY A 94 -13.10 5.26 -2.01
N VAL A 95 -12.44 4.65 -1.02
CA VAL A 95 -11.70 5.39 0.03
C VAL A 95 -10.57 6.21 -0.59
N CYS A 96 -9.72 5.63 -1.43
CA CYS A 96 -8.62 6.37 -2.05
C CYS A 96 -9.11 7.49 -2.99
N LEU A 97 -10.18 7.26 -3.74
CA LEU A 97 -10.83 8.30 -4.53
C LEU A 97 -11.33 9.44 -3.65
N SER A 98 -12.01 9.12 -2.54
CA SER A 98 -12.50 10.12 -1.59
C SER A 98 -11.36 10.90 -0.95
N GLN A 99 -10.23 10.25 -0.63
CA GLN A 99 -9.04 10.91 -0.09
C GLN A 99 -8.41 11.87 -1.11
N CYS A 100 -8.36 11.50 -2.39
CA CYS A 100 -7.88 12.38 -3.45
C CYS A 100 -8.77 13.61 -3.62
N ILE A 101 -10.10 13.43 -3.64
CA ILE A 101 -11.06 14.53 -3.74
C ILE A 101 -10.95 15.45 -2.52
N LEU A 102 -10.91 14.87 -1.31
CA LEU A 102 -10.79 15.63 -0.07
C LEU A 102 -9.48 16.41 -0.01
N ALA A 103 -8.37 15.86 -0.49
CA ALA A 103 -7.09 16.57 -0.54
C ALA A 103 -7.20 17.85 -1.39
N LEU A 104 -7.82 17.77 -2.58
CA LEU A 104 -8.08 18.94 -3.41
C LEU A 104 -9.07 19.92 -2.76
N MET A 105 -10.11 19.43 -2.07
CA MET A 105 -11.06 20.29 -1.39
C MET A 105 -10.45 21.02 -0.19
N ILE A 106 -9.61 20.35 0.60
CA ILE A 106 -8.91 20.94 1.75
C ILE A 106 -8.04 22.11 1.28
N ASP A 107 -7.28 21.88 0.20
CA ASP A 107 -6.40 22.88 -0.40
C ASP A 107 -7.15 24.11 -0.94
N ASN A 108 -8.29 23.90 -1.60
CA ASN A 108 -9.04 25.00 -2.23
C ASN A 108 -10.06 25.69 -1.30
N ILE A 109 -10.40 25.08 -0.16
CA ILE A 109 -11.44 25.59 0.76
C ILE A 109 -10.84 25.82 2.15
N PRO A 110 -10.45 27.06 2.49
CA PRO A 110 -9.81 27.37 3.78
C PRO A 110 -10.63 27.01 5.02
N VAL A 111 -11.97 27.05 4.92
CA VAL A 111 -12.86 26.65 6.02
C VAL A 111 -12.78 25.14 6.27
N LEU A 112 -12.72 24.35 5.20
CA LEU A 112 -12.61 22.89 5.32
C LEU A 112 -11.24 22.50 5.87
N GLN A 113 -10.17 23.16 5.43
CA GLN A 113 -8.83 22.98 5.97
C GLN A 113 -8.80 23.17 7.49
N ARG A 114 -9.29 24.31 8.00
CA ARG A 114 -9.30 24.58 9.45
C ARG A 114 -10.11 23.55 10.23
N LEU A 115 -11.22 23.08 9.67
CA LEU A 115 -12.05 22.05 10.30
C LEU A 115 -11.27 20.73 10.40
N VAL A 116 -10.70 20.28 9.29
CA VAL A 116 -9.89 19.04 9.26
C VAL A 116 -8.69 19.18 10.21
N ASP A 117 -8.02 20.33 10.22
CA ASP A 117 -6.88 20.60 11.07
C ASP A 117 -7.21 20.61 12.56
N SER A 118 -8.44 21.02 12.92
CA SER A 118 -8.91 20.97 14.30
C SER A 118 -9.23 19.55 14.79
N VAL A 119 -9.59 18.64 13.89
CA VAL A 119 -10.05 17.28 14.23
C VAL A 119 -8.95 16.25 14.08
N VAL A 120 -8.04 16.43 13.12
CA VAL A 120 -7.11 15.40 12.67
C VAL A 120 -5.67 15.87 12.84
N ARG A 121 -4.97 15.40 13.86
CA ARG A 121 -3.55 15.72 14.09
C ARG A 121 -2.67 14.79 13.24
N GLN A 122 -2.04 15.31 12.19
CA GLN A 122 -1.21 14.52 11.25
C GLN A 122 0.16 15.15 10.94
N GLY A 123 0.62 16.10 11.76
CA GLY A 123 1.83 16.88 11.48
C GLY A 123 1.59 18.00 10.47
N GLN A 124 0.47 18.72 10.59
CA GLN A 124 0.11 19.80 9.66
C GLN A 124 1.15 20.91 9.57
N GLU A 125 1.82 21.24 10.67
CA GLU A 125 2.84 22.30 10.70
C GLU A 125 3.94 22.03 9.68
N PHE A 126 4.47 20.80 9.66
CA PHE A 126 5.46 20.38 8.67
C PHE A 126 4.87 20.37 7.25
N LEU A 127 3.68 19.81 7.06
CA LEU A 127 3.05 19.70 5.74
C LEU A 127 2.75 21.06 5.10
N GLN A 128 2.34 22.03 5.91
CA GLN A 128 2.11 23.42 5.49
C GLN A 128 3.43 24.14 5.21
N GLU A 129 4.49 23.85 5.98
CA GLU A 129 5.82 24.40 5.73
C GLU A 129 6.44 23.91 4.40
N VAL A 130 6.20 22.65 4.02
CA VAL A 130 6.72 22.10 2.75
C VAL A 130 5.81 22.35 1.53
N ASP A 131 4.68 23.05 1.71
CA ASP A 131 3.68 23.35 0.66
C ASP A 131 3.23 22.10 -0.12
N ARG A 132 2.93 21.01 0.61
CA ARG A 132 2.53 19.72 0.01
C ARG A 132 1.06 19.43 0.23
N LEU A 133 0.41 18.99 -0.84
CA LEU A 133 -0.97 18.51 -0.79
C LEU A 133 -1.11 17.31 0.17
N TYR A 134 -2.06 17.38 1.10
CA TYR A 134 -2.36 16.29 2.03
C TYR A 134 -3.86 16.05 2.15
N GLY A 135 -4.23 14.80 2.42
CA GLY A 135 -5.61 14.40 2.70
C GLY A 135 -5.75 13.74 4.07
N ILE A 136 -6.99 13.46 4.47
CA ILE A 136 -7.28 12.81 5.77
C ILE A 136 -6.70 11.40 5.79
N GLY A 137 -5.62 11.23 6.58
CA GLY A 137 -4.92 9.94 6.72
C GLY A 137 -4.14 9.53 5.48
N ALA A 138 -3.91 10.47 4.56
CA ALA A 138 -3.14 10.27 3.33
C ALA A 138 -2.19 11.46 3.15
N SER A 139 -1.02 11.37 3.78
CA SER A 139 0.08 12.31 3.62
C SER A 139 1.37 11.59 3.22
N LEU A 140 2.26 12.32 2.54
CA LEU A 140 3.65 11.94 2.25
C LEU A 140 3.80 10.56 1.56
N ASP A 141 4.96 9.93 1.72
CA ASP A 141 5.29 8.66 1.09
C ASP A 141 4.40 7.48 1.51
N PRO A 142 3.94 7.34 2.78
CA PRO A 142 2.99 6.29 3.16
C PRO A 142 1.66 6.34 2.39
N ALA A 143 1.17 7.53 2.03
CA ALA A 143 -0.03 7.67 1.20
C ALA A 143 0.19 7.12 -0.21
N GLY A 144 1.32 7.42 -0.83
CA GLY A 144 1.63 6.94 -2.18
C GLY A 144 1.84 5.42 -2.24
N VAL A 145 2.34 4.79 -1.17
CA VAL A 145 2.37 3.32 -1.06
C VAL A 145 0.96 2.74 -1.00
N ARG A 146 0.05 3.33 -0.21
CA ARG A 146 -1.36 2.90 -0.14
C ARG A 146 -2.06 3.05 -1.48
N PHE A 147 -1.91 4.19 -2.15
CA PHE A 147 -2.44 4.42 -3.49
C PHE A 147 -1.86 3.43 -4.50
N SER A 148 -0.57 3.13 -4.43
CA SER A 148 0.09 2.15 -5.30
C SER A 148 -0.51 0.75 -5.17
N LEU A 149 -0.72 0.28 -3.93
CA LEU A 149 -1.34 -1.00 -3.66
C LEU A 149 -2.76 -1.06 -4.24
N VAL A 150 -3.56 -0.01 -4.05
CA VAL A 150 -4.93 0.05 -4.58
C VAL A 150 -4.96 0.09 -6.11
N LEU A 151 -4.06 0.83 -6.77
CA LEU A 151 -3.95 0.82 -8.25
C LEU A 151 -3.67 -0.60 -8.77
N ILE A 152 -2.76 -1.33 -8.12
CA ILE A 152 -2.43 -2.71 -8.47
C ILE A 152 -3.63 -3.65 -8.19
N MET A 153 -4.38 -3.45 -7.10
CA MET A 153 -5.59 -4.24 -6.82
C MET A 153 -6.69 -4.00 -7.86
N ILE A 154 -6.91 -2.75 -8.28
CA ILE A 154 -7.85 -2.40 -9.36
C ILE A 154 -7.44 -3.12 -10.65
N ALA A 155 -6.14 -3.09 -11.00
CA ALA A 155 -5.62 -3.81 -12.16
C ALA A 155 -5.78 -5.33 -12.03
N GLY A 156 -5.52 -5.87 -10.83
CA GLY A 156 -5.76 -7.26 -10.45
C GLY A 156 -7.20 -7.71 -10.72
N LEU A 157 -8.15 -6.93 -10.22
CA LEU A 157 -9.58 -7.17 -10.35
C LEU A 157 -10.03 -7.08 -11.81
N LEU A 158 -9.72 -5.98 -12.50
CA LEU A 158 -10.11 -5.77 -13.90
C LEU A 158 -9.44 -6.77 -14.86
N GLY A 159 -8.24 -7.26 -14.53
CA GLY A 159 -7.53 -8.24 -15.35
C GLY A 159 -8.12 -9.65 -15.26
N ASN A 160 -8.59 -10.06 -14.07
CA ASN A 160 -8.88 -11.47 -13.79
C ASN A 160 -10.35 -11.77 -13.47
N ASP A 161 -11.16 -10.76 -13.17
CA ASP A 161 -12.55 -10.97 -12.76
C ASP A 161 -13.55 -10.74 -13.90
N GLU A 162 -14.05 -11.84 -14.49
CA GLU A 162 -14.98 -11.80 -15.62
C GLU A 162 -16.33 -11.16 -15.27
N GLU A 163 -16.81 -11.34 -14.03
CA GLU A 163 -18.08 -10.77 -13.58
C GLU A 163 -18.02 -9.23 -13.52
N THR A 164 -16.93 -8.69 -12.96
CA THR A 164 -16.67 -7.24 -12.97
C THR A 164 -16.55 -6.71 -14.40
N ARG A 165 -15.89 -7.46 -15.29
CA ARG A 165 -15.70 -7.05 -16.70
C ARG A 165 -17.00 -7.04 -17.53
N ARG A 166 -18.01 -7.79 -17.10
CA ARG A 166 -19.33 -7.76 -17.73
C ARG A 166 -20.10 -6.48 -17.40
N ASN A 167 -19.87 -5.91 -16.21
CA ASN A 167 -20.55 -4.71 -15.75
C ASN A 167 -19.82 -3.43 -16.18
N ASN A 168 -20.37 -2.75 -17.20
CA ASN A 168 -19.81 -1.50 -17.72
C ASN A 168 -19.66 -0.42 -16.65
N LEU A 169 -20.65 -0.29 -15.76
CA LEU A 169 -20.63 0.72 -14.72
C LEU A 169 -19.50 0.46 -13.73
N ALA A 170 -19.29 -0.80 -13.33
CA ALA A 170 -18.22 -1.18 -12.40
C ALA A 170 -16.84 -0.91 -13.01
N ILE A 171 -16.63 -1.25 -14.28
CA ILE A 171 -15.38 -0.93 -14.99
C ILE A 171 -15.15 0.57 -15.04
N THR A 172 -16.16 1.34 -15.46
CA THR A 172 -16.04 2.79 -15.60
C THR A 172 -15.73 3.46 -14.26
N LEU A 173 -16.43 3.09 -13.18
CA LEU A 173 -16.16 3.64 -11.83
C LEU A 173 -14.76 3.29 -11.34
N LEU A 174 -14.31 2.05 -11.55
CA LEU A 174 -12.96 1.63 -11.19
C LEU A 174 -11.90 2.38 -11.98
N LEU A 175 -12.11 2.61 -13.27
CA LEU A 175 -11.17 3.35 -14.12
C LEU A 175 -11.15 4.85 -13.78
N ILE A 176 -12.31 5.44 -13.45
CA ILE A 176 -12.36 6.81 -12.91
C ILE A 176 -11.53 6.88 -11.63
N ALA A 177 -11.76 5.98 -10.67
CA ALA A 177 -10.95 5.91 -9.45
C ALA A 177 -9.46 5.72 -9.76
N PHE A 178 -9.13 4.82 -10.68
CA PHE A 178 -7.75 4.55 -11.11
C PHE A 178 -7.05 5.80 -11.64
N PHE A 179 -7.65 6.52 -12.59
CA PHE A 179 -7.04 7.72 -13.18
C PHE A 179 -7.01 8.89 -12.20
N THR A 180 -8.03 9.08 -11.36
CA THR A 180 -8.00 10.11 -10.33
C THR A 180 -6.90 9.84 -9.31
N ILE A 181 -6.76 8.60 -8.82
CA ILE A 181 -5.68 8.20 -7.91
C ILE A 181 -4.31 8.36 -8.59
N ALA A 182 -4.19 8.01 -9.87
CA ALA A 182 -2.94 8.14 -10.62
C ALA A 182 -2.49 9.60 -10.76
N VAL A 183 -3.41 10.53 -11.03
CA VAL A 183 -3.07 11.96 -11.19
C VAL A 183 -2.93 12.64 -9.83
N VAL A 184 -3.99 12.64 -9.03
CA VAL A 184 -4.04 13.37 -7.75
C VAL A 184 -3.18 12.69 -6.69
N GLY A 185 -3.17 11.35 -6.63
CA GLY A 185 -2.29 10.62 -5.72
C GLY A 185 -0.81 10.87 -6.00
N ASN A 186 -0.42 11.12 -7.26
CA ASN A 186 0.94 11.51 -7.61
C ASN A 186 1.27 12.96 -7.21
N MET A 187 0.26 13.84 -7.18
CA MET A 187 0.39 15.20 -6.60
C MET A 187 0.62 15.16 -5.10
N ILE A 188 -0.08 14.28 -4.38
CA ILE A 188 0.13 14.05 -2.93
C ILE A 188 1.50 13.41 -2.69
N SER A 189 1.82 12.35 -3.45
CA SER A 189 3.01 11.53 -3.22
C SER A 189 3.54 10.88 -4.49
N ARG A 190 4.78 11.23 -4.83
CA ARG A 190 5.46 10.72 -6.03
C ARG A 190 5.67 9.21 -6.06
N THR A 191 5.57 8.51 -4.92
CA THR A 191 5.67 7.04 -4.90
C THR A 191 4.48 6.36 -5.59
N THR A 192 3.35 7.07 -5.76
CA THR A 192 2.17 6.56 -6.50
C THR A 192 2.51 6.17 -7.94
N ILE A 193 3.49 6.82 -8.56
CA ILE A 193 3.92 6.50 -9.94
C ILE A 193 4.46 5.07 -10.07
N ILE A 194 5.07 4.54 -9.01
CA ILE A 194 5.59 3.16 -8.99
C ILE A 194 4.41 2.19 -9.09
N GLY A 195 3.36 2.41 -8.30
CA GLY A 195 2.12 1.64 -8.38
C GLY A 195 1.42 1.75 -9.72
N LEU A 196 1.36 2.95 -10.31
CA LEU A 196 0.82 3.15 -11.66
C LEU A 196 1.59 2.33 -12.70
N GLY A 197 2.93 2.39 -12.67
CA GLY A 197 3.79 1.60 -13.55
C GLY A 197 3.56 0.09 -13.38
N CYS A 198 3.52 -0.38 -12.14
CA CYS A 198 3.22 -1.78 -11.82
C CYS A 198 1.83 -2.21 -12.31
N ALA A 199 0.81 -1.35 -12.16
CA ALA A 199 -0.54 -1.62 -12.63
C ALA A 199 -0.63 -1.68 -14.16
N VAL A 200 0.09 -0.80 -14.88
CA VAL A 200 0.20 -0.86 -16.35
C VAL A 200 0.90 -2.15 -16.78
N VAL A 201 2.01 -2.52 -16.14
CA VAL A 201 2.69 -3.82 -16.39
C VAL A 201 1.72 -4.97 -16.15
N TYR A 202 0.93 -4.92 -15.08
CA TYR A 202 -0.10 -5.93 -14.81
C TYR A 202 -1.12 -6.03 -15.94
N PHE A 203 -1.65 -4.89 -16.42
CA PHE A 203 -2.58 -4.88 -17.55
C PHE A 203 -1.96 -5.46 -18.82
N VAL A 204 -0.70 -5.15 -19.13
CA VAL A 204 0.00 -5.69 -20.31
C VAL A 204 0.11 -7.21 -20.21
N ILE A 205 0.53 -7.74 -19.05
CA ILE A 205 0.64 -9.19 -18.81
C ILE A 205 -0.74 -9.87 -18.85
N SER A 206 -1.74 -9.26 -18.20
CA SER A 206 -3.10 -9.80 -18.06
C SER A 206 -3.93 -9.70 -19.34
N SER A 207 -3.65 -8.74 -20.22
CA SER A 207 -4.38 -8.55 -21.49
C SER A 207 -4.12 -9.68 -22.49
N GLY A 208 -3.11 -10.52 -22.23
CA GLY A 208 -2.77 -11.62 -23.13
C GLY A 208 -2.31 -11.13 -24.50
N LEU A 209 -1.65 -9.95 -24.58
CA LEU A 209 -1.03 -9.41 -25.80
C LEU A 209 -0.07 -10.41 -26.47
N PHE A 210 0.41 -11.40 -25.73
CA PHE A 210 1.26 -12.51 -26.20
C PHE A 210 0.49 -13.81 -26.51
N LYS A 211 -0.85 -13.83 -26.42
CA LYS A 211 -1.71 -14.96 -26.77
C LYS A 211 -2.50 -14.64 -28.04
N VAL A 212 -2.57 -15.60 -28.96
CA VAL A 212 -3.14 -15.44 -30.32
C VAL A 212 -4.66 -15.16 -30.33
N LEU A 213 -5.37 -15.49 -29.25
CA LEU A 213 -6.82 -15.26 -29.12
C LEU A 213 -7.10 -14.20 -28.04
N ILE A 214 -7.27 -12.95 -28.48
CA ILE A 214 -7.71 -11.85 -27.61
C ILE A 214 -9.22 -11.98 -27.39
N LYS A 215 -9.66 -12.10 -26.13
CA LYS A 215 -11.09 -12.11 -25.75
C LYS A 215 -11.72 -10.75 -26.05
N TYR A 216 -12.97 -10.71 -26.53
CA TYR A 216 -13.73 -9.47 -26.79
C TYR A 216 -13.77 -8.51 -25.58
N ASP A 217 -13.91 -9.06 -24.37
CA ASP A 217 -13.90 -8.29 -23.13
C ASP A 217 -12.57 -7.57 -22.89
N ALA A 218 -11.46 -8.03 -23.48
CA ALA A 218 -10.14 -7.41 -23.30
C ALA A 218 -9.99 -6.19 -24.21
N ILE A 219 -10.51 -6.30 -25.44
CA ILE A 219 -10.60 -5.18 -26.37
C ILE A 219 -11.50 -4.09 -25.77
N LYS A 220 -12.67 -4.47 -25.25
CA LYS A 220 -13.60 -3.53 -24.60
C LYS A 220 -12.97 -2.80 -23.41
N LEU A 221 -12.27 -3.52 -22.52
CA LEU A 221 -11.53 -2.93 -21.41
C LEU A 221 -10.47 -1.95 -21.94
N GLY A 222 -9.68 -2.36 -22.95
CA GLY A 222 -8.65 -1.52 -23.55
C GLY A 222 -9.20 -0.24 -24.18
N VAL A 223 -10.34 -0.31 -24.87
CA VAL A 223 -11.01 0.86 -25.46
C VAL A 223 -11.51 1.81 -24.36
N LEU A 224 -12.17 1.30 -23.32
CA LEU A 224 -12.62 2.13 -22.20
C LEU A 224 -11.45 2.77 -21.45
N PHE A 225 -10.37 2.01 -21.24
CA PHE A 225 -9.13 2.51 -20.66
C PHE A 225 -8.54 3.63 -21.51
N ALA A 226 -8.45 3.46 -22.84
CA ALA A 226 -7.92 4.46 -23.75
C ALA A 226 -8.78 5.73 -23.78
N ILE A 227 -10.11 5.61 -23.85
CA ILE A 227 -11.04 6.75 -23.82
C ILE A 227 -10.89 7.53 -22.51
N LEU A 228 -10.89 6.83 -21.38
CA LEU A 228 -10.78 7.48 -20.07
C LEU A 228 -9.40 8.08 -19.85
N LEU A 229 -8.33 7.42 -20.31
CA LEU A 229 -6.97 7.97 -20.30
C LEU A 229 -6.90 9.28 -21.10
N LEU A 230 -7.43 9.29 -22.34
CA LEU A 230 -7.48 10.50 -23.16
C LEU A 230 -8.29 11.61 -22.48
N SER A 231 -9.44 11.28 -21.89
CA SER A 231 -10.24 12.25 -21.14
C SER A 231 -9.47 12.82 -19.93
N ALA A 232 -8.75 11.98 -19.19
CA ALA A 232 -7.95 12.40 -18.04
C ALA A 232 -6.79 13.31 -18.48
N ILE A 233 -6.15 13.03 -19.61
CA ILE A 233 -5.12 13.88 -20.19
C ILE A 233 -5.70 15.24 -20.58
N VAL A 234 -6.82 15.28 -21.31
CA VAL A 234 -7.45 16.53 -21.74
C VAL A 234 -7.84 17.39 -20.54
N ILE A 235 -8.47 16.79 -19.53
CA ILE A 235 -8.85 17.49 -18.28
C ILE A 235 -7.60 18.01 -17.56
N SER A 236 -6.56 17.18 -17.43
CA SER A 236 -5.32 17.59 -16.76
C SER A 236 -4.62 18.73 -17.49
N VAL A 237 -4.58 18.70 -18.82
CA VAL A 237 -4.01 19.79 -19.64
C VAL A 237 -4.84 21.07 -19.50
N TYR A 238 -6.16 20.97 -19.50
CA TYR A 238 -7.03 22.12 -19.28
C TYR A 238 -6.79 22.76 -17.90
N LEU A 239 -6.76 21.94 -16.84
CA LEU A 239 -6.51 22.40 -15.47
C LEU A 239 -5.10 22.97 -15.31
N TYR A 240 -4.10 22.37 -15.95
CA TYR A 240 -2.71 22.85 -15.96
C TYR A 240 -2.58 24.27 -16.51
N ASN A 241 -3.38 24.63 -17.53
CA ASN A 241 -3.35 25.97 -18.13
C ASN A 241 -4.30 26.96 -17.45
N SER A 242 -5.28 26.49 -16.67
CA SER A 242 -6.33 27.34 -16.10
C SER A 242 -6.13 27.64 -14.61
N SER A 243 -5.37 26.82 -13.88
CA SER A 243 -5.18 26.94 -12.42
C SER A 243 -3.71 26.93 -12.06
N ASP A 244 -3.24 28.00 -11.42
CA ASP A 244 -1.86 28.12 -10.93
C ASP A 244 -1.52 27.05 -9.87
N ALA A 245 -2.48 26.70 -9.01
CA ALA A 245 -2.31 25.65 -8.01
C ALA A 245 -2.12 24.28 -8.68
N PHE A 246 -3.00 23.93 -9.63
CA PHE A 246 -2.88 22.66 -10.36
C PHE A 246 -1.61 22.60 -11.22
N TYR A 247 -1.18 23.74 -11.77
CA TYR A 247 0.09 23.87 -12.48
C TYR A 247 1.28 23.48 -11.59
N ASN A 248 1.37 24.07 -10.39
CA ASN A 248 2.45 23.80 -9.44
C ASN A 248 2.43 22.33 -8.97
N TYR A 249 1.26 21.80 -8.62
CA TYR A 249 1.13 20.40 -8.20
C TYR A 249 1.45 19.41 -9.33
N SER A 250 1.08 19.73 -10.58
CA SER A 250 1.43 18.90 -11.74
C SER A 250 2.94 18.89 -12.00
N ARG A 251 3.60 20.05 -11.90
CA ARG A 251 5.07 20.13 -12.00
C ARG A 251 5.76 19.35 -10.89
N PHE A 252 5.22 19.37 -9.68
CA PHE A 252 5.72 18.56 -8.57
C PHE A 252 5.52 17.06 -8.81
N ALA A 253 4.32 16.65 -9.23
CA ALA A 253 3.93 15.25 -9.44
C ALA A 253 4.73 14.58 -10.56
N PHE A 254 4.93 15.29 -11.66
CA PHE A 254 5.60 14.79 -12.87
C PHE A 254 6.99 15.40 -13.08
N GLU A 255 7.61 15.89 -12.00
CA GLU A 255 8.90 16.59 -12.02
C GLU A 255 9.96 15.85 -12.85
N GLY A 256 10.02 14.52 -12.76
CA GLY A 256 10.96 13.70 -13.52
C GLY A 256 10.76 13.80 -15.03
N PHE A 257 9.49 13.80 -15.49
CA PHE A 257 9.17 13.97 -16.91
C PHE A 257 9.45 15.39 -17.39
N PHE A 258 9.10 16.41 -16.59
CA PHE A 258 9.36 17.81 -16.95
C PHE A 258 10.87 18.09 -17.00
N ASN A 259 11.64 17.66 -16.01
CA ASN A 259 13.10 17.80 -16.04
C ASN A 259 13.72 17.05 -17.22
N TRP A 260 13.23 15.86 -17.57
CA TRP A 260 13.71 15.14 -18.74
C TRP A 260 13.41 15.89 -20.05
N ALA A 261 12.20 16.44 -20.19
CA ALA A 261 11.82 17.21 -21.38
C ALA A 261 12.53 18.57 -21.49
N GLU A 262 12.69 19.29 -20.38
CA GLU A 262 13.26 20.64 -20.34
C GLU A 262 14.80 20.65 -20.29
N LYS A 263 15.40 19.68 -19.59
CA LYS A 263 16.84 19.65 -19.27
C LYS A 263 17.58 18.45 -19.85
N GLY A 264 16.86 17.47 -20.42
CA GLY A 264 17.45 16.26 -20.99
C GLY A 264 17.87 15.19 -19.97
N GLU A 265 17.69 15.44 -18.67
CA GLU A 265 18.06 14.51 -17.59
C GLU A 265 16.85 14.14 -16.73
N TRP A 266 16.63 12.85 -16.49
CA TRP A 266 15.60 12.38 -15.57
C TRP A 266 16.05 12.57 -14.12
N ARG A 267 15.66 13.70 -13.50
CA ARG A 267 15.95 14.00 -12.10
C ARG A 267 14.70 14.50 -11.37
N THR A 268 14.62 14.23 -10.07
CA THR A 268 13.60 14.84 -9.20
C THR A 268 14.27 15.36 -7.94
N SER A 269 13.75 16.44 -7.37
CA SER A 269 14.17 16.99 -6.08
C SER A 269 14.26 15.91 -4.97
N SER A 270 13.31 14.96 -4.95
CA SER A 270 13.36 13.84 -3.99
C SER A 270 14.43 12.80 -4.32
N THR A 271 14.68 12.51 -5.59
CA THR A 271 15.70 11.52 -6.00
C THR A 271 17.11 12.09 -5.82
N ASP A 272 17.30 13.37 -6.12
CA ASP A 272 18.60 14.05 -5.96
C ASP A 272 18.97 14.21 -4.49
N LYS A 273 18.03 14.62 -3.62
CA LYS A 273 18.27 14.69 -2.17
C LYS A 273 18.59 13.31 -1.60
N LEU A 274 17.83 12.29 -2.02
CA LEU A 274 18.04 10.91 -1.60
C LEU A 274 19.44 10.39 -2.01
N ASN A 275 19.82 10.60 -3.27
CA ASN A 275 21.09 10.11 -3.81
C ASN A 275 22.33 10.86 -3.30
N ARG A 276 22.20 12.15 -2.96
CA ARG A 276 23.34 12.96 -2.52
C ARG A 276 23.63 12.88 -1.03
N GLU A 277 22.58 12.81 -0.20
CA GLU A 277 22.73 13.10 1.24
C GLU A 277 22.17 11.99 2.15
N MET A 278 21.33 11.08 1.64
CA MET A 278 20.56 10.17 2.51
C MET A 278 21.01 8.70 2.46
N TRP A 279 21.97 8.33 1.62
CA TRP A 279 22.56 6.97 1.64
C TRP A 279 23.59 6.86 2.76
N ILE A 280 23.10 6.66 3.98
CA ILE A 280 23.91 6.58 5.18
C ILE A 280 23.95 5.13 5.62
N TRP A 281 25.14 4.54 5.55
CA TRP A 281 25.39 3.16 5.93
C TRP A 281 26.08 3.07 7.30
N PRO A 282 25.90 1.96 8.03
CA PRO A 282 26.65 1.70 9.25
C PRO A 282 28.16 1.78 9.01
N GLN A 283 28.90 2.37 9.93
CA GLN A 283 30.35 2.48 9.86
C GLN A 283 31.06 1.28 10.53
N ASP A 284 30.42 0.72 11.56
CA ASP A 284 30.99 -0.36 12.37
C ASP A 284 30.40 -1.72 12.02
N GLN A 285 31.24 -2.77 12.09
CA GLN A 285 30.82 -4.15 11.85
C GLN A 285 29.71 -4.61 12.81
N ARG A 286 29.74 -4.14 14.06
CA ARG A 286 28.69 -4.42 15.05
C ARG A 286 27.33 -3.91 14.55
N THR A 287 27.26 -2.65 14.15
CA THR A 287 26.03 -2.01 13.65
C THR A 287 25.55 -2.65 12.35
N TRP A 288 26.44 -3.12 11.49
CA TRP A 288 26.04 -3.91 10.32
C TRP A 288 25.32 -5.22 10.66
N ILE A 289 25.75 -5.90 11.71
CA ILE A 289 25.23 -7.23 12.06
C ILE A 289 23.95 -7.12 12.89
N ILE A 290 24.00 -6.36 13.99
CA ILE A 290 22.90 -6.27 14.97
C ILE A 290 22.11 -4.97 14.88
N GLY A 291 22.64 -3.94 14.23
CA GLY A 291 22.08 -2.59 14.24
C GLY A 291 22.53 -1.77 15.45
N SER A 292 22.13 -0.50 15.49
CA SER A 292 22.35 0.45 16.59
C SER A 292 21.16 0.52 17.55
N GLY A 293 20.02 -0.05 17.18
CA GLY A 293 18.79 0.04 17.97
C GLY A 293 18.18 1.44 18.01
N LEU A 294 18.56 2.34 17.08
CA LEU A 294 18.00 3.70 16.95
C LEU A 294 17.28 3.85 15.59
N PHE A 295 15.99 4.17 15.61
CA PHE A 295 15.11 4.31 14.46
C PHE A 295 14.37 5.65 14.43
N ASP A 296 13.89 6.13 15.57
CA ASP A 296 13.07 7.32 15.74
C ASP A 296 13.88 8.62 15.63
N ASP A 297 13.20 9.77 15.60
CA ASP A 297 13.79 11.12 15.60
C ASP A 297 14.68 11.50 14.41
N PHE A 298 14.67 10.70 13.34
CA PHE A 298 15.47 10.98 12.15
C PHE A 298 16.97 11.19 12.50
N ILE A 299 17.46 10.50 13.53
CA ILE A 299 18.79 10.69 14.13
C ILE A 299 19.91 10.61 13.08
N TYR A 300 19.77 9.68 12.15
CA TYR A 300 20.73 9.47 11.08
C TYR A 300 20.48 10.34 9.84
N SER A 301 19.53 11.27 9.87
CA SER A 301 19.17 12.16 8.75
C SER A 301 18.89 11.44 7.41
N THR A 302 18.44 10.18 7.47
CA THR A 302 18.16 9.35 6.28
C THR A 302 16.70 8.90 6.25
N ASP A 303 16.03 9.14 5.13
CA ASP A 303 14.68 8.62 4.85
C ASP A 303 14.71 7.23 4.18
N VAL A 304 15.86 6.83 3.64
CA VAL A 304 16.01 5.58 2.86
C VAL A 304 15.67 4.37 3.71
N GLY A 305 14.69 3.58 3.26
CA GLY A 305 14.20 2.42 3.99
C GLY A 305 15.29 1.40 4.32
N TYR A 306 16.10 1.00 3.33
CA TYR A 306 17.21 0.07 3.55
C TYR A 306 18.19 0.57 4.60
N CYS A 307 18.60 1.84 4.51
CA CYS A 307 19.51 2.45 5.48
C CYS A 307 18.91 2.44 6.88
N ARG A 308 17.67 2.93 7.05
CA ARG A 308 17.01 2.96 8.37
C ARG A 308 16.83 1.58 8.98
N PHE A 309 16.37 0.59 8.21
CA PHE A 309 16.18 -0.76 8.72
C PHE A 309 17.52 -1.40 9.12
N ILE A 310 18.53 -1.28 8.27
CA ILE A 310 19.85 -1.87 8.53
C ILE A 310 20.56 -1.14 9.67
N LEU A 311 20.46 0.19 9.76
CA LEU A 311 20.98 0.95 10.89
C LEU A 311 20.28 0.53 12.18
N TYR A 312 18.97 0.27 12.18
CA TYR A 312 18.25 -0.10 13.39
C TYR A 312 18.49 -1.54 13.85
N CYS A 313 18.24 -2.52 12.99
CA CYS A 313 18.20 -3.95 13.34
C CYS A 313 19.27 -4.80 12.65
N GLY A 314 20.21 -4.15 11.95
CA GLY A 314 21.28 -4.82 11.23
C GLY A 314 20.79 -5.63 10.04
N LEU A 315 21.71 -6.29 9.36
CA LEU A 315 21.41 -7.20 8.26
C LEU A 315 20.60 -8.42 8.74
N VAL A 316 20.80 -8.85 9.98
CA VAL A 316 20.08 -10.02 10.54
C VAL A 316 18.59 -9.69 10.68
N GLY A 317 18.25 -8.60 11.37
CA GLY A 317 16.87 -8.15 11.51
C GLY A 317 16.23 -7.80 10.17
N PHE A 318 16.95 -7.06 9.31
CA PHE A 318 16.48 -6.71 7.98
C PHE A 318 16.16 -7.96 7.13
N SER A 319 16.99 -9.00 7.19
CA SER A 319 16.76 -10.25 6.44
C SER A 319 15.50 -10.96 6.90
N VAL A 320 15.23 -11.02 8.21
CA VAL A 320 14.00 -11.61 8.75
C VAL A 320 12.78 -10.78 8.35
N PHE A 321 12.89 -9.45 8.39
CA PHE A 321 11.83 -8.55 7.97
C PHE A 321 11.51 -8.68 6.46
N ALA A 322 12.54 -8.71 5.62
CA ALA A 322 12.40 -8.97 4.18
C ALA A 322 11.75 -10.34 3.92
N PHE A 323 12.18 -11.37 4.66
CA PHE A 323 11.61 -12.71 4.56
C PHE A 323 10.12 -12.75 4.90
N LEU A 324 9.66 -11.97 5.89
CA LEU A 324 8.23 -11.86 6.22
C LEU A 324 7.40 -11.46 4.98
N PHE A 325 7.80 -10.42 4.24
CA PHE A 325 7.05 -9.95 3.08
C PHE A 325 7.14 -10.88 1.88
N VAL A 326 8.29 -11.53 1.68
CA VAL A 326 8.43 -12.59 0.67
C VAL A 326 7.51 -13.77 1.00
N TYR A 327 7.51 -14.22 2.26
CA TYR A 327 6.64 -15.29 2.73
C TYR A 327 5.16 -14.94 2.55
N LEU A 328 4.73 -13.76 2.99
CA LEU A 328 3.34 -13.31 2.85
C LEU A 328 2.89 -13.29 1.39
N GLY A 329 3.67 -12.65 0.51
CA GLY A 329 3.33 -12.60 -0.91
C GLY A 329 3.31 -13.99 -1.55
N ALA A 330 4.26 -14.86 -1.22
CA ALA A 330 4.31 -16.23 -1.74
C ALA A 330 3.14 -17.08 -1.24
N PHE A 331 2.79 -16.96 0.05
CA PHE A 331 1.65 -17.65 0.66
C PHE A 331 0.34 -17.31 -0.05
N PHE A 332 0.06 -16.03 -0.25
CA PHE A 332 -1.16 -15.58 -0.93
C PHE A 332 -1.13 -15.90 -2.44
N ALA A 333 0.02 -15.80 -3.08
CA ALA A 333 0.22 -16.18 -4.48
C ALA A 333 -0.06 -17.66 -4.74
N ALA A 334 0.30 -18.53 -3.79
CA ALA A 334 0.02 -19.97 -3.86
C ALA A 334 -1.46 -20.25 -3.58
N LYS A 335 -2.06 -19.56 -2.60
CA LYS A 335 -3.44 -19.80 -2.18
C LYS A 335 -4.49 -19.34 -3.19
N ILE A 336 -4.27 -18.23 -3.91
CA ILE A 336 -5.16 -17.81 -5.01
C ILE A 336 -4.34 -17.60 -6.30
N PRO A 337 -4.17 -18.65 -7.12
CA PRO A 337 -3.43 -18.59 -8.38
C PRO A 337 -3.95 -17.51 -9.34
N LYS A 338 -5.27 -17.22 -9.28
CA LYS A 338 -5.93 -16.17 -10.07
C LYS A 338 -5.28 -14.79 -9.90
N TYR A 339 -4.76 -14.47 -8.72
CA TYR A 339 -4.13 -13.18 -8.43
C TYR A 339 -2.62 -13.31 -8.16
N ARG A 340 -1.99 -14.42 -8.58
CA ARG A 340 -0.57 -14.71 -8.32
C ARG A 340 0.37 -13.58 -8.75
N ILE A 341 0.17 -13.02 -9.94
CA ILE A 341 1.00 -11.94 -10.47
C ILE A 341 0.89 -10.69 -9.57
N MET A 342 -0.28 -10.41 -9.01
CA MET A 342 -0.51 -9.25 -8.15
C MET A 342 0.31 -9.34 -6.88
N PHE A 343 0.32 -10.52 -6.24
CA PHE A 343 1.13 -10.77 -5.05
C PHE A 343 2.63 -10.76 -5.33
N LEU A 344 3.07 -11.24 -6.51
CA LEU A 344 4.47 -11.09 -6.93
C LEU A 344 4.87 -9.63 -7.11
N ILE A 345 3.97 -8.81 -7.68
CA ILE A 345 4.17 -7.36 -7.77
C ILE A 345 4.22 -6.72 -6.38
N PHE A 346 3.40 -7.14 -5.41
CA PHE A 346 3.47 -6.62 -4.04
C PHE A 346 4.80 -6.92 -3.35
N ILE A 347 5.39 -8.10 -3.59
CA ILE A 347 6.74 -8.42 -3.11
C ILE A 347 7.73 -7.41 -3.72
N GLY A 348 7.74 -7.29 -5.06
CA GLY A 348 8.63 -6.35 -5.75
C GLY A 348 8.46 -4.90 -5.30
N LEU A 349 7.20 -4.45 -5.15
CA LEU A 349 6.86 -3.11 -4.68
C LEU A 349 7.45 -2.84 -3.29
N THR A 350 7.41 -3.81 -2.38
CA THR A 350 7.98 -3.67 -1.03
C THR A 350 9.47 -3.31 -1.10
N PHE A 351 10.24 -4.07 -1.87
CA PHE A 351 11.67 -3.83 -2.04
C PHE A 351 11.98 -2.51 -2.78
N VAL A 352 11.16 -2.13 -3.74
CA VAL A 352 11.32 -0.85 -4.45
C VAL A 352 11.00 0.33 -3.53
N VAL A 353 9.96 0.22 -2.71
CA VAL A 353 9.56 1.27 -1.75
C VAL A 353 10.66 1.51 -0.71
N TRP A 354 11.35 0.45 -0.25
CA TRP A 354 12.46 0.57 0.68
C TRP A 354 13.68 1.31 0.14
N LEU A 355 13.81 1.50 -1.18
CA LEU A 355 14.82 2.40 -1.74
C LEU A 355 14.59 3.84 -1.30
N LYS A 356 13.35 4.20 -0.94
CA LYS A 356 12.98 5.58 -0.62
C LYS A 356 12.53 5.77 0.82
N VAL A 357 11.74 4.84 1.38
CA VAL A 357 11.09 5.04 2.69
C VAL A 357 11.03 3.75 3.50
N ALA A 358 11.26 3.88 4.81
CA ALA A 358 11.13 2.79 5.79
C ALA A 358 9.66 2.55 6.15
N THR A 359 8.91 1.93 5.24
CA THR A 359 7.49 1.60 5.48
C THR A 359 7.18 0.16 5.09
N ASP A 360 6.14 -0.40 5.70
CA ASP A 360 5.72 -1.76 5.50
C ASP A 360 4.31 -1.83 4.93
N ILE A 361 4.00 -2.91 4.21
CA ILE A 361 2.70 -3.10 3.56
C ILE A 361 1.86 -4.16 4.28
N PHE A 362 2.18 -4.51 5.53
CA PHE A 362 1.51 -5.62 6.23
C PHE A 362 0.00 -5.38 6.37
N PHE A 363 -0.43 -4.13 6.52
CA PHE A 363 -1.84 -3.77 6.63
C PHE A 363 -2.71 -4.28 5.46
N ILE A 364 -2.17 -4.41 4.24
CA ILE A 364 -2.93 -4.96 3.10
C ILE A 364 -3.03 -6.49 3.19
N TYR A 365 -1.96 -7.15 3.63
CA TYR A 365 -1.96 -8.59 3.87
C TYR A 365 -2.88 -8.97 5.02
N ALA A 366 -2.95 -8.14 6.06
CA ALA A 366 -3.90 -8.28 7.15
C ALA A 366 -5.36 -8.30 6.64
N LEU A 367 -5.71 -7.42 5.69
CA LEU A 367 -7.03 -7.43 5.05
C LEU A 367 -7.29 -8.73 4.27
N PHE A 368 -6.29 -9.24 3.55
CA PHE A 368 -6.43 -10.51 2.83
C PHE A 368 -6.64 -11.70 3.78
N PHE A 369 -5.98 -11.73 4.93
CA PHE A 369 -6.26 -12.78 5.93
C PHE A 369 -7.73 -12.79 6.39
N CYS A 370 -8.43 -11.67 6.32
CA CYS A 370 -9.82 -11.55 6.77
C CYS A 370 -10.87 -11.77 5.66
N LEU A 371 -10.49 -12.14 4.44
CA LEU A 371 -11.46 -12.45 3.38
C LEU A 371 -11.94 -13.90 3.45
N ASP A 372 -13.21 -14.11 3.11
CA ASP A 372 -13.84 -15.43 3.17
C ASP A 372 -13.14 -16.44 2.22
N GLN A 373 -12.58 -15.97 1.10
CA GLN A 373 -11.80 -16.76 0.15
C GLN A 373 -10.50 -17.34 0.75
N PHE A 374 -10.00 -16.74 1.82
CA PHE A 374 -8.77 -17.17 2.49
C PHE A 374 -9.03 -17.90 3.81
N ILE A 375 -10.24 -17.79 4.37
CA ILE A 375 -10.64 -18.46 5.61
C ILE A 375 -11.31 -19.81 5.33
N THR A 376 -12.12 -19.89 4.28
CA THR A 376 -12.85 -21.12 3.93
C THR A 376 -11.90 -22.06 3.18
N PRO A 377 -11.74 -23.32 3.60
CA PRO A 377 -10.91 -24.27 2.86
C PRO A 377 -11.44 -24.42 1.44
N THR A 378 -10.53 -24.36 0.48
CA THR A 378 -10.87 -24.58 -0.93
C THR A 378 -11.39 -26.01 -1.09
N LYS A 379 -12.30 -26.30 -2.03
CA LYS A 379 -12.82 -27.67 -2.26
C LYS A 379 -11.70 -28.73 -2.41
N GLU A 380 -10.51 -28.33 -2.86
CA GLU A 380 -9.33 -29.20 -2.91
C GLU A 380 -8.79 -29.58 -1.53
N GLU A 381 -8.77 -28.67 -0.54
CA GLU A 381 -8.35 -28.98 0.84
C GLU A 381 -9.31 -29.95 1.53
N ILE A 382 -10.62 -29.83 1.25
CA ILE A 382 -11.65 -30.74 1.77
C ILE A 382 -11.44 -32.16 1.20
N SER A 383 -11.09 -32.28 -0.08
CA SER A 383 -10.79 -33.59 -0.70
C SER A 383 -9.55 -34.27 -0.12
N TYR A 384 -8.56 -33.51 0.36
CA TYR A 384 -7.36 -34.06 1.01
C TYR A 384 -7.63 -34.43 2.48
N GLU A 385 -8.45 -33.66 3.21
CA GLU A 385 -8.86 -34.03 4.58
C GLU A 385 -9.83 -35.22 4.59
N ASP A 386 -10.70 -35.38 3.58
CA ASP A 386 -11.61 -36.53 3.46
C ASP A 386 -10.91 -37.81 2.93
N SER A 387 -9.64 -37.73 2.51
CA SER A 387 -8.86 -38.87 2.00
C SER A 387 -7.75 -39.37 2.94
N ILE A 388 -7.68 -38.79 4.15
CA ILE A 388 -6.89 -39.28 5.30
C ILE A 388 -7.86 -39.92 6.29
#